data_AF-A0A2J6HD83-F1
#
_entry.id   AF-A0A2J6HD83-F1
#
_cell.length_a   1.000
_cell.length_b   1.000
_cell.length_c   1.000
_cell.angle_alpha   90.00
_cell.angle_beta   90.00
_cell.angle_gamma   90.00
#
_symmetry.space_group_name_H-M   'P 1'
#
loop_
_entity.id
_entity.type
_entity.pdbx_description
1 polymer ?
#
loop_
_entity_poly.entity_id
_entity_poly.type
_entity_poly.pdbx_seq_one_letter_code
_entity_poly.pdbx_strand_id
1 'polypeptide(L)'
;MLENTMTLFILLSVFYYLRSRKGKTFLYIIFSGLFLSAAVLTKGFVALYIWAFPFFFLVFNKDKFSKILMQSFALVFYTSAPIALFYFFNEEAATNIIYYFRNQVQGSIENVETVNSRFAILWEFVQQALPILFIAAIGILGVKLKKHKISDKPEKISWVLLAITFSGILPIMISMKQRGFYIVSVYPLFALAIALIMLPYFKVQMAGIQKKRYFRRWIQIISVISIIAAIFLSIISAHTIQKDKEKILIVAITSKLTSKGSTIQICPEMRQDWSLNAYFVRYANIYLDPREESDHFLFLTDDSCTESIPHGYVISDGTGKYKLYRKTTE
;
A
#
# COMPACT_ATOMS: atom_id res chain seq x y z
N MET A 1 -4.00 -5.44 5.58
CA MET A 1 -3.52 -4.31 4.75
C MET A 1 -3.95 -4.57 3.32
N LEU A 2 -4.87 -3.75 2.79
CA LEU A 2 -5.36 -3.85 1.40
C LEU A 2 -4.24 -3.63 0.38
N GLU A 3 -3.18 -2.94 0.82
CA GLU A 3 -1.95 -2.64 0.09
C GLU A 3 -1.28 -3.90 -0.46
N ASN A 4 -1.24 -4.98 0.31
CA ASN A 4 -0.54 -6.20 -0.09
C ASN A 4 -1.26 -6.87 -1.26
N THR A 5 -2.59 -6.97 -1.16
CA THR A 5 -3.44 -7.51 -2.23
C THR A 5 -3.38 -6.65 -3.48
N MET A 6 -3.46 -5.32 -3.34
CA MET A 6 -3.31 -4.39 -4.45
C MET A 6 -1.94 -4.53 -5.11
N THR A 7 -0.87 -4.66 -4.31
CA THR A 7 0.51 -4.81 -4.81
C THR A 7 0.66 -6.10 -5.62
N LEU A 8 0.09 -7.22 -5.17
CA LEU A 8 0.07 -8.46 -5.95
C LEU A 8 -0.59 -8.27 -7.31
N PHE A 9 -1.78 -7.64 -7.35
CA PHE A 9 -2.49 -7.39 -8.60
C PHE A 9 -1.75 -6.41 -9.53
N ILE A 10 -1.11 -5.38 -8.97
CA ILE A 10 -0.23 -4.47 -9.73
C ILE A 10 0.94 -5.25 -10.34
N LEU A 11 1.60 -6.11 -9.57
CA LEU A 11 2.73 -6.92 -10.06
C LEU A 11 2.30 -7.88 -11.17
N LEU A 12 1.15 -8.54 -11.03
CA LEU A 12 0.58 -9.39 -12.08
C LEU A 12 0.24 -8.56 -13.33
N SER A 13 -0.37 -7.39 -13.16
CA SER A 13 -0.67 -6.49 -14.27
C SER A 13 0.60 -6.08 -15.03
N VAL A 14 1.65 -5.68 -14.32
CA VAL A 14 2.96 -5.35 -14.89
C VAL A 14 3.59 -6.56 -15.57
N PHE A 15 3.57 -7.73 -14.94
CA PHE A 15 4.12 -8.96 -15.51
C PHE A 15 3.46 -9.30 -16.85
N TYR A 16 2.13 -9.32 -16.89
CA TYR A 16 1.39 -9.62 -18.11
C TYR A 16 1.57 -8.54 -19.17
N TYR A 17 1.62 -7.26 -18.79
CA TYR A 17 1.95 -6.20 -19.74
C TYR A 17 3.32 -6.45 -20.37
N LEU A 18 4.36 -6.69 -19.56
CA LEU A 18 5.71 -6.97 -20.06
C LEU A 18 5.77 -8.26 -20.89
N ARG A 19 4.96 -9.26 -20.57
CA ARG A 19 4.84 -10.50 -21.36
C ARG A 19 4.23 -10.24 -22.74
N SER A 20 3.19 -9.39 -22.81
CA SER A 20 2.56 -8.95 -24.07
C SER A 20 3.53 -8.21 -25.01
N ARG A 21 4.63 -7.71 -24.47
CA ARG A 21 5.67 -7.02 -25.24
C ARG A 21 6.68 -8.00 -25.85
N LYS A 22 6.90 -9.16 -25.22
CA LYS A 22 7.82 -10.20 -25.70
C LYS A 22 7.14 -11.20 -26.65
N GLY A 23 5.85 -11.50 -26.43
CA GLY A 23 5.04 -12.35 -27.31
C GLY A 23 4.00 -11.53 -28.09
N LYS A 24 3.50 -12.04 -29.23
CA LYS A 24 2.44 -11.37 -30.02
C LYS A 24 1.02 -11.53 -29.43
N THR A 25 0.89 -12.09 -28.22
CA THR A 25 -0.41 -12.47 -27.68
C THR A 25 -1.11 -11.30 -27.02
N PHE A 26 -2.11 -10.74 -27.71
CA PHE A 26 -3.01 -9.71 -27.19
C PHE A 26 -3.71 -10.11 -25.88
N LEU A 27 -3.91 -11.41 -25.66
CA LEU A 27 -4.43 -12.01 -24.42
C LEU A 27 -3.69 -11.52 -23.17
N TYR A 28 -2.38 -11.27 -23.25
CA TYR A 28 -1.62 -10.78 -22.10
C TYR A 28 -1.97 -9.33 -21.73
N ILE A 29 -2.39 -8.49 -22.68
CA ILE A 29 -2.90 -7.15 -22.37
C ILE A 29 -4.26 -7.24 -21.67
N ILE A 30 -5.10 -8.19 -22.09
CA ILE A 30 -6.38 -8.47 -21.43
C ILE A 30 -6.13 -8.82 -19.97
N PHE A 31 -5.27 -9.80 -19.69
CA PHE A 31 -4.94 -10.17 -18.30
C PHE A 31 -4.32 -9.00 -17.53
N SER A 32 -3.45 -8.21 -18.16
CA SER A 32 -2.91 -7.00 -17.54
C SER A 32 -4.01 -6.04 -17.10
N GLY A 33 -4.99 -5.77 -17.96
CA GLY A 33 -6.13 -4.92 -17.65
C GLY A 33 -7.03 -5.49 -16.55
N LEU A 34 -7.33 -6.79 -16.59
CA LEU A 34 -8.16 -7.46 -15.58
C LEU A 34 -7.52 -7.45 -14.19
N PHE A 35 -6.22 -7.74 -14.08
CA PHE A 35 -5.52 -7.63 -12.80
C PHE A 35 -5.44 -6.17 -12.31
N LEU A 36 -5.29 -5.21 -13.21
CA LEU A 36 -5.36 -3.80 -12.84
C LEU A 36 -6.77 -3.41 -12.35
N SER A 37 -7.82 -3.96 -12.94
CA SER A 37 -9.20 -3.83 -12.46
C SER A 37 -9.34 -4.34 -11.02
N ALA A 38 -8.82 -5.54 -10.73
CA ALA A 38 -8.81 -6.10 -9.39
C ALA A 38 -8.01 -5.24 -8.38
N ALA A 39 -6.90 -4.61 -8.83
CA ALA A 39 -6.15 -3.66 -8.01
C ALA A 39 -6.98 -2.41 -7.67
N VAL A 40 -7.71 -1.86 -8.64
CA VAL A 40 -8.63 -0.73 -8.43
C VAL A 40 -9.77 -1.12 -7.49
N LEU A 41 -10.37 -2.30 -7.64
CA LEU A 41 -11.42 -2.76 -6.73
C LEU A 41 -10.91 -3.04 -5.30
N THR A 42 -9.60 -3.25 -5.13
CA THR A 42 -9.00 -3.48 -3.81
C THR A 42 -8.80 -2.19 -3.01
N LYS A 43 -8.32 -1.12 -3.65
CA LYS A 43 -7.94 0.13 -2.94
C LYS A 43 -8.21 1.42 -3.72
N GLY A 44 -8.73 1.31 -4.94
CA GLY A 44 -9.19 2.42 -5.76
C GLY A 44 -8.17 2.97 -6.74
N PHE A 45 -8.36 4.23 -7.12
CA PHE A 45 -7.69 4.84 -8.27
C PHE A 45 -6.19 5.01 -8.14
N VAL A 46 -5.63 4.85 -6.93
CA VAL A 46 -4.18 4.84 -6.74
C VAL A 46 -3.52 3.76 -7.58
N ALA A 47 -4.18 2.65 -7.93
CA ALA A 47 -3.60 1.63 -8.79
C ALA A 47 -3.41 2.07 -10.26
N LEU A 48 -4.13 3.10 -10.73
CA LEU A 48 -4.22 3.47 -12.14
C LEU A 48 -2.92 4.03 -12.74
N TYR A 49 -1.86 4.25 -11.95
CA TYR A 49 -0.57 4.69 -12.47
C TYR A 49 0.04 3.71 -13.49
N ILE A 50 -0.40 2.44 -13.50
CA ILE A 50 -0.01 1.45 -14.51
C ILE A 50 -0.51 1.84 -15.91
N TRP A 51 -1.52 2.71 -16.05
CA TRP A 51 -1.90 3.26 -17.37
C TRP A 51 -0.80 4.08 -18.03
N ALA A 52 0.19 4.59 -17.28
CA ALA A 52 1.33 5.30 -17.85
C ALA A 52 2.36 4.38 -18.54
N PHE A 53 2.21 3.05 -18.44
CA PHE A 53 3.20 2.09 -18.94
C PHE A 53 3.44 2.19 -20.45
N PRO A 54 2.40 2.20 -21.32
CA PRO A 54 2.60 2.40 -22.75
C PRO A 54 3.32 3.73 -23.07
N PHE A 55 2.96 4.81 -22.37
CA PHE A 55 3.58 6.12 -22.56
C PHE A 55 5.09 6.09 -22.27
N PHE A 56 5.54 5.48 -21.16
CA PHE A 56 6.98 5.42 -20.90
C PHE A 56 7.75 4.50 -21.87
N PHE A 57 7.08 3.51 -22.47
CA PHE A 57 7.66 2.77 -23.59
C PHE A 57 7.85 3.63 -24.85
N LEU A 58 6.95 4.58 -25.11
CA LEU A 58 7.16 5.58 -26.16
C LEU A 58 8.43 6.40 -25.88
N VAL A 59 8.56 6.92 -24.64
CA VAL A 59 9.66 7.81 -24.24
C VAL A 59 11.02 7.10 -24.26
N PHE A 60 11.15 5.96 -23.57
CA PHE A 60 12.45 5.32 -23.36
C PHE A 60 12.80 4.29 -24.43
N ASN A 61 11.80 3.59 -25.00
CA ASN A 61 12.03 2.57 -26.02
C ASN A 61 11.87 3.10 -27.45
N LYS A 62 11.30 4.30 -27.64
CA LYS A 62 11.01 4.89 -28.97
C LYS A 62 10.12 3.97 -29.80
N ASP A 63 9.14 3.36 -29.16
CA ASP A 63 8.16 2.53 -29.83
C ASP A 63 7.30 3.34 -30.82
N LYS A 64 6.68 2.66 -31.80
CA LYS A 64 5.74 3.29 -32.72
C LYS A 64 4.51 3.83 -31.97
N PHE A 65 4.18 5.10 -32.19
CA PHE A 65 3.04 5.77 -31.54
C PHE A 65 1.72 5.02 -31.70
N SER A 66 1.41 4.51 -32.90
CA SER A 66 0.18 3.74 -33.16
C SER A 66 0.05 2.48 -32.29
N LYS A 67 1.16 1.77 -32.07
CA LYS A 67 1.21 0.61 -31.17
C LYS A 67 0.94 1.04 -29.73
N ILE A 68 1.54 2.15 -29.29
CA ILE A 68 1.34 2.67 -27.94
C ILE A 68 -0.10 3.11 -27.71
N LEU A 69 -0.72 3.76 -28.69
CA LEU A 69 -2.12 4.19 -28.62
C LEU A 69 -3.06 2.97 -28.50
N MET A 70 -2.86 1.95 -29.33
CA MET A 70 -3.62 0.69 -29.25
C MET A 70 -3.43 -0.01 -27.90
N GLN A 71 -2.20 -0.08 -27.38
CA GLN A 71 -1.92 -0.69 -26.08
C GLN A 71 -2.52 0.10 -24.92
N SER A 72 -2.53 1.43 -25.00
CA SER A 72 -3.17 2.30 -24.01
C SER A 72 -4.67 2.11 -24.01
N PHE A 73 -5.31 2.14 -25.19
CA PHE A 73 -6.74 1.92 -25.32
C PHE A 73 -7.14 0.52 -24.80
N ALA A 74 -6.41 -0.52 -25.20
CA ALA A 74 -6.68 -1.88 -24.72
C ALA A 74 -6.53 -1.98 -23.20
N LEU A 75 -5.45 -1.43 -22.62
CA LEU A 75 -5.23 -1.50 -21.17
C LEU A 75 -6.34 -0.77 -20.41
N VAL A 76 -6.70 0.46 -20.82
CA VAL A 76 -7.80 1.22 -20.23
C VAL A 76 -9.11 0.46 -20.36
N PHE A 77 -9.44 -0.02 -21.56
CA PHE A 77 -10.66 -0.77 -21.82
C PHE A 77 -10.78 -2.00 -20.91
N TYR A 78 -9.75 -2.86 -20.85
CA TYR A 78 -9.81 -4.07 -20.03
C TYR A 78 -9.72 -3.83 -18.52
N THR A 79 -9.20 -2.67 -18.10
CA THR A 79 -9.28 -2.23 -16.69
C THR A 79 -10.68 -1.73 -16.33
N SER A 80 -11.27 -0.89 -17.18
CA SER A 80 -12.54 -0.21 -16.91
C SER A 80 -13.76 -1.08 -17.20
N ALA A 81 -13.70 -2.00 -18.16
CA ALA A 81 -14.86 -2.81 -18.56
C ALA A 81 -15.47 -3.62 -17.40
N PRO A 82 -14.72 -4.35 -16.55
CA PRO A 82 -15.32 -5.05 -15.41
C PRO A 82 -15.97 -4.10 -14.40
N ILE A 83 -15.36 -2.93 -14.16
CA ILE A 83 -15.89 -1.91 -13.23
C ILE A 83 -17.18 -1.30 -13.79
N ALA A 84 -17.20 -1.00 -15.10
CA ALA A 84 -18.38 -0.49 -15.78
C ALA A 84 -19.51 -1.53 -15.78
N LEU A 85 -19.21 -2.81 -15.98
CA LEU A 85 -20.20 -3.88 -15.86
C LEU A 85 -20.81 -3.92 -14.47
N PHE A 86 -20.01 -3.83 -13.39
CA PHE A 86 -20.56 -3.74 -12.04
C PHE A 86 -21.41 -2.48 -11.85
N TYR A 87 -20.97 -1.34 -12.36
CA TYR A 87 -21.70 -0.08 -12.23
C TYR A 87 -23.07 -0.10 -12.94
N PHE A 88 -23.14 -0.64 -14.16
CA PHE A 88 -24.38 -0.60 -14.96
C PHE A 88 -25.35 -1.75 -14.65
N PHE A 89 -24.86 -2.89 -14.16
CA PHE A 89 -25.68 -4.09 -13.95
C PHE A 89 -25.93 -4.44 -12.48
N ASN A 90 -25.40 -3.65 -11.52
CA ASN A 90 -25.64 -3.87 -10.10
C ASN A 90 -25.81 -2.53 -9.35
N GLU A 91 -27.02 -2.26 -8.85
CA GLU A 91 -27.38 -1.01 -8.18
C GLU A 91 -26.59 -0.77 -6.89
N GLU A 92 -26.31 -1.82 -6.12
CA GLU A 92 -25.52 -1.73 -4.89
C GLU A 92 -24.06 -1.36 -5.20
N ALA A 93 -23.48 -1.94 -6.25
CA ALA A 93 -22.15 -1.63 -6.72
C ALA A 93 -22.07 -0.19 -7.26
N ALA A 94 -23.09 0.26 -8.00
CA ALA A 94 -23.18 1.63 -8.48
C ALA A 94 -23.19 2.63 -7.31
N THR A 95 -24.03 2.36 -6.32
CA THR A 95 -24.14 3.13 -5.08
C THR A 95 -22.80 3.16 -4.33
N ASN A 96 -22.16 2.01 -4.17
CA ASN A 96 -20.85 1.90 -3.53
C ASN A 96 -19.77 2.73 -4.24
N ILE A 97 -19.71 2.67 -5.58
CA ILE A 97 -18.75 3.45 -6.38
C ILE A 97 -19.00 4.96 -6.23
N ILE A 98 -20.26 5.40 -6.23
CA ILE A 98 -20.62 6.81 -6.03
C ILE A 98 -20.21 7.29 -4.64
N TYR A 99 -20.50 6.50 -3.59
CA TYR A 99 -20.07 6.81 -2.23
C TYR A 99 -18.55 6.82 -2.09
N TYR A 100 -17.85 5.86 -2.70
CA TYR A 100 -16.39 5.84 -2.73
C TYR A 100 -15.84 7.10 -3.38
N PHE A 101 -16.37 7.50 -4.54
CA PHE A 101 -15.91 8.69 -5.24
C PHE A 101 -16.10 9.95 -4.38
N ARG A 102 -17.30 10.17 -3.85
CA ARG A 102 -17.61 11.35 -3.01
C ARG A 102 -16.76 11.38 -1.73
N ASN A 103 -16.69 10.27 -1.00
CA ASN A 103 -16.08 10.25 0.33
C ASN A 103 -14.57 10.06 0.29
N GLN A 104 -14.05 9.20 -0.60
CA GLN A 104 -12.63 8.87 -0.65
C GLN A 104 -11.85 9.69 -1.66
N VAL A 105 -12.41 9.96 -2.84
CA VAL A 105 -11.69 10.69 -3.89
C VAL A 105 -11.85 12.19 -3.65
N GLN A 106 -13.08 12.71 -3.78
CA GLN A 106 -13.35 14.14 -3.58
C GLN A 106 -13.07 14.58 -2.14
N GLY A 107 -13.59 13.85 -1.15
CA GLY A 107 -13.38 14.16 0.26
C GLY A 107 -11.90 14.20 0.69
N SER A 108 -11.02 13.44 0.03
CA SER A 108 -9.57 13.51 0.31
C SER A 108 -8.89 14.78 -0.17
N ILE A 109 -9.46 15.46 -1.17
CA ILE A 109 -8.88 16.68 -1.73
C ILE A 109 -9.33 17.89 -0.92
N GLU A 110 -10.59 17.89 -0.48
CA GLU A 110 -11.23 19.07 0.14
C GLU A 110 -11.05 19.14 1.66
N ASN A 111 -11.10 18.00 2.37
CA ASN A 111 -11.45 18.01 3.80
C ASN A 111 -10.46 17.29 4.72
N VAL A 112 -9.36 16.74 4.20
CA VAL A 112 -8.45 15.88 4.98
C VAL A 112 -6.99 16.27 4.77
N GLU A 113 -6.37 16.69 5.87
CA GLU A 113 -4.92 16.94 5.95
C GLU A 113 -4.30 15.94 6.93
N THR A 114 -3.28 15.21 6.48
CA THR A 114 -2.49 14.31 7.36
C THR A 114 -1.01 14.68 7.38
N VAL A 115 -0.59 15.62 6.55
CA VAL A 115 0.79 16.11 6.44
C VAL A 115 0.75 17.63 6.24
N ASN A 116 1.87 18.30 6.52
CA ASN A 116 1.99 19.76 6.35
C ASN A 116 2.53 20.16 4.96
N SER A 117 2.93 19.20 4.14
CA SER A 117 3.52 19.45 2.82
C SER A 117 3.13 18.38 1.83
N ARG A 118 2.82 18.79 0.59
CA ARG A 118 2.54 17.88 -0.53
C ARG A 118 3.74 17.00 -0.92
N PHE A 119 4.94 17.38 -0.50
CA PHE A 119 6.17 16.62 -0.74
C PHE A 119 6.45 15.57 0.34
N ALA A 120 5.64 15.49 1.40
CA ALA A 120 5.87 14.55 2.49
C ALA A 120 5.94 13.09 2.01
N ILE A 121 5.07 12.70 1.08
CA ILE A 121 5.07 11.33 0.51
C ILE A 121 6.33 11.04 -0.31
N LEU A 122 6.90 12.04 -1.00
CA LEU A 122 8.14 11.89 -1.75
C LEU A 122 9.32 11.74 -0.78
N TRP A 123 9.32 12.53 0.30
CA TRP A 123 10.32 12.40 1.35
C TRP A 123 10.26 11.04 2.04
N GLU A 124 9.06 10.58 2.38
CA GLU A 124 8.83 9.25 2.95
C GLU A 124 9.31 8.14 1.99
N PHE A 125 9.03 8.27 0.70
CA PHE A 125 9.56 7.37 -0.32
C PHE A 125 11.10 7.33 -0.31
N VAL A 126 11.76 8.49 -0.32
CA VAL A 126 13.23 8.57 -0.32
C VAL A 126 13.80 7.91 0.94
N GLN A 127 13.23 8.20 2.12
CA GLN A 127 13.66 7.60 3.38
C GLN A 127 13.59 6.07 3.36
N GLN A 128 12.48 5.51 2.86
CA GLN A 128 12.29 4.06 2.74
C GLN A 128 13.16 3.46 1.62
N ALA A 129 13.51 4.24 0.60
CA ALA A 129 14.39 3.85 -0.49
C ALA A 129 15.89 3.93 -0.12
N LEU A 130 16.26 4.56 1.00
CA LEU A 130 17.68 4.71 1.39
C LEU A 130 18.46 3.40 1.42
N PRO A 131 17.96 2.28 1.98
CA PRO A 131 18.74 1.04 2.03
C PRO A 131 19.13 0.51 0.65
N ILE A 132 18.20 0.52 -0.32
CA ILE A 132 18.48 0.03 -1.67
C ILE A 132 19.37 1.01 -2.46
N LEU A 133 19.18 2.31 -2.26
CA LEU A 133 20.03 3.34 -2.86
C LEU A 133 21.46 3.27 -2.32
N PHE A 134 21.63 3.00 -1.02
CA PHE A 134 22.93 2.81 -0.40
C PHE A 134 23.68 1.59 -0.93
N ILE A 135 22.99 0.44 -1.07
CA ILE A 135 23.56 -0.76 -1.68
C ILE A 135 23.96 -0.49 -3.13
N ALA A 136 23.11 0.20 -3.90
CA ALA A 136 23.41 0.60 -5.27
C ALA A 136 24.65 1.50 -5.35
N ALA A 137 24.75 2.50 -4.45
CA ALA A 137 25.89 3.39 -4.37
C ALA A 137 27.21 2.64 -4.08
N ILE A 138 27.21 1.72 -3.10
CA ILE A 138 28.38 0.88 -2.80
C ILE A 138 28.78 0.05 -4.02
N GLY A 139 27.81 -0.58 -4.69
CA GLY A 139 28.08 -1.37 -5.89
C GLY A 139 28.74 -0.54 -6.99
N ILE A 140 28.23 0.66 -7.27
CA ILE A 140 28.79 1.58 -8.28
C ILE A 140 30.21 2.04 -7.87
N LEU A 141 30.39 2.45 -6.60
CA LEU A 141 31.68 2.89 -6.07
C LEU A 141 32.72 1.78 -6.19
N GLY A 142 32.37 0.54 -5.86
CA GLY A 142 33.28 -0.61 -5.97
C GLY A 142 33.79 -0.85 -7.41
N VAL A 143 32.96 -0.61 -8.43
CA VAL A 143 33.38 -0.67 -9.84
C VAL A 143 34.32 0.48 -10.19
N LYS A 144 33.94 1.71 -9.80
CA LYS A 144 34.71 2.93 -10.10
C LYS A 144 36.10 2.91 -9.44
N LEU A 145 36.18 2.52 -8.17
CA LEU A 145 37.44 2.45 -7.42
C LEU A 145 38.41 1.43 -8.04
N LYS A 146 37.90 0.30 -8.52
CA LYS A 146 38.71 -0.71 -9.21
C LYS A 146 38.97 -0.40 -10.69
N LYS A 147 38.56 0.78 -11.18
CA LYS A 147 38.72 1.24 -12.57
C LYS A 147 38.26 0.21 -13.62
N HIS A 148 37.29 -0.64 -13.29
CA HIS A 148 36.80 -1.62 -14.26
C HIS A 148 35.98 -0.91 -15.34
N LYS A 149 36.15 -1.34 -16.60
CA LYS A 149 35.35 -0.83 -17.71
C LYS A 149 33.95 -1.46 -17.67
N ILE A 150 32.93 -0.64 -17.77
CA ILE A 150 31.53 -1.08 -17.90
C ILE A 150 31.22 -1.12 -19.39
N SER A 151 31.03 -2.32 -19.96
CA SER A 151 30.69 -2.49 -21.36
C SER A 151 29.20 -2.27 -21.64
N ASP A 152 28.36 -2.66 -20.68
CA ASP A 152 26.91 -2.74 -20.87
C ASP A 152 26.23 -1.49 -20.31
N LYS A 153 25.27 -0.94 -21.07
CA LYS A 153 24.36 0.09 -20.55
C LYS A 153 23.22 -0.56 -19.75
N PRO A 154 22.62 0.15 -18.78
CA PRO A 154 21.35 -0.27 -18.18
C PRO A 154 20.30 -0.61 -19.24
N GLU A 155 19.50 -1.64 -18.98
CA GLU A 155 18.42 -2.01 -19.89
C GLU A 155 17.36 -0.89 -19.93
N LYS A 156 16.84 -0.54 -21.11
CA LYS A 156 15.84 0.54 -21.23
C LYS A 156 14.60 0.35 -20.35
N ILE A 157 14.23 -0.91 -20.10
CA ILE A 157 13.12 -1.26 -19.20
C ILE A 157 13.33 -0.77 -17.77
N SER A 158 14.58 -0.62 -17.31
CA SER A 158 14.85 -0.10 -15.96
C SER A 158 14.35 1.34 -15.80
N TRP A 159 14.51 2.17 -16.84
CA TRP A 159 14.02 3.54 -16.86
C TRP A 159 12.49 3.61 -16.95
N VAL A 160 11.87 2.69 -17.68
CA VAL A 160 10.40 2.57 -17.70
C VAL A 160 9.85 2.22 -16.33
N LEU A 161 10.42 1.23 -15.64
CA LEU A 161 10.00 0.82 -14.30
C LEU A 161 10.22 1.93 -13.27
N LEU A 162 11.32 2.68 -13.40
CA LEU A 162 11.60 3.85 -12.56
C LEU A 162 10.57 4.96 -12.79
N ALA A 163 10.25 5.29 -14.05
CA ALA A 163 9.27 6.30 -14.37
C ALA A 163 7.85 5.90 -13.90
N ILE A 164 7.51 4.61 -14.01
CA ILE A 164 6.25 4.07 -13.47
C ILE A 164 6.18 4.17 -11.95
N THR A 165 7.30 3.94 -11.26
CA THR A 165 7.38 4.13 -9.80
C THR A 165 6.98 5.56 -9.44
N PHE A 166 7.56 6.56 -10.10
CA PHE A 166 7.22 7.95 -9.85
C PHE A 166 5.80 8.31 -10.29
N SER A 167 5.30 7.72 -11.38
CA SER A 167 3.90 7.87 -11.76
C SER A 167 2.91 7.37 -10.70
N GLY A 168 3.32 6.44 -9.83
CA GLY A 168 2.51 5.98 -8.69
C GLY A 168 2.62 6.87 -7.45
N ILE A 169 3.64 7.71 -7.36
CA ILE A 169 3.88 8.62 -6.22
C ILE A 169 3.29 10.00 -6.50
N LEU A 170 3.58 10.58 -7.67
CA LEU A 170 3.25 11.96 -8.01
C LEU A 170 1.75 12.29 -7.89
N PRO A 171 0.80 11.43 -8.33
CA PRO A 171 -0.62 11.75 -8.18
C PRO A 171 -1.07 11.88 -6.71
N ILE A 172 -0.41 11.21 -5.78
CA ILE A 172 -0.73 11.30 -4.34
C ILE A 172 -0.41 12.70 -3.81
N MET A 173 0.55 13.41 -4.43
CA MET A 173 0.94 14.77 -4.05
C MET A 173 -0.16 15.81 -4.29
N ILE A 174 -1.22 15.46 -5.04
CA ILE A 174 -2.36 16.36 -5.30
C ILE A 174 -3.14 16.65 -4.00
N SER A 175 -3.17 15.69 -3.07
CA SER A 175 -3.90 15.81 -1.80
C SER A 175 -2.95 15.92 -0.59
N MET A 176 -3.43 16.53 0.49
CA MET A 176 -2.78 16.56 1.81
C MET A 176 -3.04 15.29 2.64
N LYS A 177 -3.87 14.36 2.15
CA LYS A 177 -4.07 13.02 2.72
C LYS A 177 -2.98 12.08 2.20
N GLN A 178 -1.84 12.08 2.89
CA GLN A 178 -0.66 11.29 2.53
C GLN A 178 -0.25 10.36 3.68
N ARG A 179 -0.02 9.08 3.37
CA ARG A 179 0.46 8.06 4.32
C ARG A 179 1.40 7.09 3.58
N GLY A 180 2.48 6.64 4.21
CA GLY A 180 3.46 5.76 3.57
C GLY A 180 2.93 4.47 2.98
N PHE A 181 1.85 3.94 3.56
CA PHE A 181 1.21 2.74 3.01
C PHE A 181 0.50 2.99 1.67
N TYR A 182 0.37 4.24 1.19
CA TYR A 182 -0.12 4.55 -0.15
C TYR A 182 0.90 4.23 -1.25
N ILE A 183 2.20 4.30 -0.93
CA ILE A 183 3.29 4.04 -1.90
C ILE A 183 3.87 2.63 -1.80
N VAL A 184 3.31 1.75 -0.96
CA VAL A 184 3.83 0.38 -0.80
C VAL A 184 3.91 -0.39 -2.12
N SER A 185 2.92 -0.19 -2.99
CA SER A 185 2.85 -0.89 -4.28
C SER A 185 3.93 -0.50 -5.29
N VAL A 186 4.59 0.66 -5.13
CA VAL A 186 5.63 1.09 -6.07
C VAL A 186 7.02 0.53 -5.71
N TYR A 187 7.26 0.15 -4.45
CA TYR A 187 8.58 -0.34 -4.02
C TYR A 187 9.08 -1.57 -4.78
N PRO A 188 8.24 -2.58 -5.09
CA PRO A 188 8.69 -3.70 -5.92
C PRO A 188 9.18 -3.27 -7.31
N LEU A 189 8.50 -2.30 -7.94
CA LEU A 189 8.86 -1.79 -9.25
C LEU A 189 10.14 -0.95 -9.19
N PHE A 190 10.27 -0.14 -8.14
CA PHE A 190 11.50 0.61 -7.85
C PHE A 190 12.69 -0.33 -7.63
N ALA A 191 12.51 -1.37 -6.82
CA ALA A 191 13.55 -2.34 -6.55
C ALA A 191 14.01 -3.06 -7.81
N LEU A 192 13.08 -3.46 -8.68
CA LEU A 192 13.40 -4.03 -9.99
C LEU A 192 14.13 -3.03 -10.89
N ALA A 193 13.71 -1.77 -10.91
CA ALA A 193 14.37 -0.72 -11.69
C ALA A 193 15.84 -0.54 -11.26
N ILE A 194 16.08 -0.38 -9.95
CA ILE A 194 17.44 -0.23 -9.40
C ILE A 194 18.27 -1.49 -9.65
N ALA A 195 17.70 -2.68 -9.46
CA ALA A 195 18.40 -3.93 -9.74
C ALA A 195 18.87 -4.03 -11.20
N LEU A 196 18.03 -3.64 -12.17
CA LEU A 196 18.38 -3.62 -13.59
C LEU A 196 19.39 -2.53 -13.96
N ILE A 197 19.32 -1.35 -13.32
CA ILE A 197 20.34 -0.30 -13.45
C ILE A 197 21.69 -0.79 -12.94
N MET A 198 21.67 -1.55 -11.84
CA MET A 198 22.87 -2.08 -11.20
C MET A 198 23.45 -3.31 -11.92
N LEU A 199 22.69 -3.95 -12.81
CA LEU A 199 23.09 -5.20 -13.44
C LEU A 199 24.46 -5.14 -14.17
N PRO A 200 24.80 -4.10 -14.97
CA PRO A 200 26.12 -3.97 -15.58
C PRO A 200 27.26 -3.91 -14.57
N TYR A 201 27.05 -3.20 -13.46
CA TYR A 201 28.04 -3.06 -12.39
C TYR A 201 28.27 -4.39 -11.68
N PHE A 202 27.19 -5.09 -11.36
CA PHE A 202 27.26 -6.43 -10.75
C PHE A 202 27.95 -7.44 -11.67
N LYS A 203 27.65 -7.46 -12.98
CA LYS A 203 28.32 -8.38 -13.93
C LYS A 203 29.84 -8.23 -13.89
N VAL A 204 30.32 -6.99 -13.90
CA VAL A 204 31.76 -6.68 -13.86
C VAL A 204 32.40 -7.15 -12.56
N GLN A 205 31.79 -6.86 -11.41
CA GLN A 205 32.30 -7.30 -10.10
C GLN A 205 32.29 -8.82 -9.95
N MET A 206 31.33 -9.47 -10.60
CA MET A 206 31.07 -10.90 -10.46
C MET A 206 31.80 -11.77 -11.49
N ALA A 207 32.40 -11.17 -12.53
CA ALA A 207 33.05 -11.89 -13.64
C ALA A 207 34.14 -12.88 -13.19
N GLY A 208 34.81 -12.62 -12.07
CA GLY A 208 35.78 -13.54 -11.45
C GLY A 208 35.18 -14.49 -10.39
N ILE A 209 34.15 -14.05 -9.68
CA ILE A 209 33.58 -14.77 -8.52
C ILE A 209 32.61 -15.87 -8.99
N GLN A 210 31.83 -15.63 -10.05
CA GLN A 210 30.83 -16.59 -10.56
C GLN A 210 31.43 -17.88 -11.11
N LYS A 211 32.72 -17.89 -11.49
CA LYS A 211 33.40 -19.10 -11.97
C LYS A 211 33.57 -20.15 -10.86
N LYS A 212 33.48 -19.75 -9.58
CA LYS A 212 33.61 -20.66 -8.44
C LYS A 212 32.27 -21.37 -8.18
N ARG A 213 32.19 -22.67 -8.49
CA ARG A 213 31.00 -23.52 -8.29
C ARG A 213 30.41 -23.42 -6.88
N TYR A 214 31.27 -23.37 -5.85
CA TYR A 214 30.86 -23.25 -4.46
C TYR A 214 30.08 -21.95 -4.19
N PHE A 215 30.58 -20.82 -4.69
CA PHE A 215 29.94 -19.52 -4.45
C PHE A 215 28.53 -19.45 -5.05
N ARG A 216 28.36 -19.96 -6.28
CA ARG A 216 27.04 -20.07 -6.92
C ARG A 216 26.08 -20.94 -6.11
N ARG A 217 26.56 -22.07 -5.58
CA ARG A 217 25.76 -22.99 -4.76
C ARG A 217 25.32 -22.32 -3.45
N TRP A 218 26.22 -21.58 -2.79
CA TRP A 218 25.89 -20.84 -1.57
C TRP A 218 24.85 -19.75 -1.80
N ILE A 219 24.97 -18.95 -2.87
CA ILE A 219 23.94 -17.95 -3.21
C ILE A 219 22.58 -18.60 -3.42
N GLN A 220 22.52 -19.73 -4.14
CA GLN A 220 21.28 -20.46 -4.37
C GLN A 220 20.68 -20.96 -3.05
N ILE A 221 21.49 -21.58 -2.19
CA ILE A 221 21.07 -22.08 -0.88
C ILE A 221 20.54 -20.94 -0.02
N ILE A 222 21.29 -19.84 0.11
CA ILE A 222 20.88 -18.66 0.88
C ILE A 222 19.57 -18.10 0.33
N SER A 223 19.43 -17.98 -0.99
CA SER A 223 18.20 -17.48 -1.62
C SER A 223 16.99 -18.36 -1.28
N VAL A 224 17.14 -19.69 -1.37
CA VAL A 224 16.08 -20.64 -1.03
C VAL A 224 15.75 -20.58 0.46
N ILE A 225 16.76 -20.56 1.33
CA ILE A 225 16.57 -20.43 2.78
C ILE A 225 15.86 -19.12 3.11
N SER A 226 16.23 -18.00 2.49
CA SER A 226 15.57 -16.70 2.70
C SER A 226 14.11 -16.75 2.28
N ILE A 227 13.76 -17.41 1.18
CA ILE A 227 12.37 -17.60 0.76
C ILE A 227 11.60 -18.45 1.78
N ILE A 228 12.16 -19.59 2.19
CA ILE A 228 11.55 -20.47 3.19
C ILE A 228 11.35 -19.72 4.51
N ALA A 229 12.37 -19.01 4.98
CA ALA A 229 12.31 -18.21 6.19
C ALA A 229 11.25 -17.11 6.09
N ALA A 230 11.15 -16.40 4.95
CA ALA A 230 10.14 -15.38 4.75
C ALA A 230 8.72 -15.96 4.80
N ILE A 231 8.48 -17.12 4.16
CA ILE A 231 7.19 -17.81 4.21
C ILE A 231 6.88 -18.27 5.65
N PHE A 232 7.84 -18.92 6.29
CA PHE A 232 7.69 -19.45 7.64
C PHE A 232 7.42 -18.35 8.67
N LEU A 233 8.19 -17.26 8.63
CA LEU A 233 7.97 -16.08 9.47
C LEU A 233 6.59 -15.46 9.19
N SER A 234 6.16 -15.38 7.92
CA SER A 234 4.83 -14.87 7.59
C SER A 234 3.71 -15.72 8.20
N ILE A 235 3.86 -17.05 8.23
CA ILE A 235 2.88 -17.97 8.83
C ILE A 235 2.85 -17.80 10.36
N ILE A 236 4.01 -17.75 11.01
CA ILE A 236 4.10 -17.54 12.47
C ILE A 236 3.50 -16.18 12.85
N SER A 237 3.84 -15.13 12.12
CA SER A 237 3.36 -13.78 12.37
C SER A 237 1.87 -13.58 12.03
N ALA A 238 1.24 -14.49 11.28
CA ALA A 238 -0.18 -14.36 10.93
C ALA A 238 -1.11 -14.39 12.16
N HIS A 239 -0.70 -15.04 13.24
CA HIS A 239 -1.51 -15.22 14.45
C HIS A 239 -1.13 -14.27 15.60
N THR A 240 -0.13 -13.41 15.41
CA THR A 240 0.33 -12.53 16.49
C THR A 240 -0.30 -11.15 16.38
N ILE A 241 -1.03 -10.74 17.41
CA ILE A 241 -1.51 -9.36 17.57
C ILE A 241 -0.35 -8.54 18.15
N GLN A 242 0.61 -8.18 17.30
CA GLN A 242 1.74 -7.34 17.71
C GLN A 242 1.40 -5.85 17.63
N LYS A 243 0.64 -5.44 16.60
CA LYS A 243 0.24 -4.04 16.40
C LYS A 243 -1.08 -3.76 17.10
N ASP A 244 -1.14 -2.65 17.83
CA ASP A 244 -2.35 -2.13 18.48
C ASP A 244 -3.02 -3.13 19.46
N LYS A 245 -2.22 -3.94 20.16
CA LYS A 245 -2.70 -4.98 21.10
C LYS A 245 -3.68 -4.42 22.15
N GLU A 246 -3.36 -3.27 22.73
CA GLU A 246 -4.21 -2.61 23.73
C GLU A 246 -5.55 -2.18 23.14
N LYS A 247 -5.58 -1.65 21.90
CA LYS A 247 -6.81 -1.28 21.20
C LYS A 247 -7.72 -2.48 20.96
N ILE A 248 -7.13 -3.60 20.55
CA ILE A 248 -7.91 -4.81 20.29
C ILE A 248 -8.43 -5.42 21.61
N LEU A 249 -7.64 -5.35 22.68
CA LEU A 249 -8.05 -5.83 23.98
C LEU A 249 -9.19 -4.99 24.57
N ILE A 250 -9.13 -3.66 24.47
CA ILE A 250 -10.23 -2.81 24.97
C ILE A 250 -11.52 -3.03 24.15
N VAL A 251 -11.43 -3.29 22.84
CA VAL A 251 -12.58 -3.68 22.03
C VAL A 251 -13.18 -4.99 22.53
N ALA A 252 -12.35 -5.99 22.83
CA ALA A 252 -12.80 -7.27 23.35
C ALA A 252 -13.48 -7.13 24.72
N ILE A 253 -12.92 -6.33 25.62
CA ILE A 253 -13.51 -6.00 26.93
C ILE A 253 -14.88 -5.32 26.73
N THR A 254 -14.91 -4.26 25.94
CA THR A 254 -16.14 -3.48 25.71
C THR A 254 -17.24 -4.33 25.07
N SER A 255 -16.88 -5.21 24.13
CA SER A 255 -17.84 -6.10 23.46
C SER A 255 -18.55 -7.10 24.39
N LYS A 256 -17.99 -7.37 25.57
CA LYS A 256 -18.64 -8.20 26.59
C LYS A 256 -19.65 -7.42 27.44
N LEU A 257 -19.53 -6.10 27.46
CA LEU A 257 -20.31 -5.20 28.31
C LEU A 257 -21.48 -4.53 27.57
N THR A 258 -21.49 -4.56 26.23
CA THR A 258 -22.56 -3.98 25.41
C THR A 258 -22.91 -4.87 24.22
N SER A 259 -24.10 -4.67 23.65
CA SER A 259 -24.60 -5.41 22.49
C SER A 259 -23.97 -4.92 21.19
N LYS A 260 -23.98 -5.77 20.16
CA LYS A 260 -23.62 -5.40 18.78
C LYS A 260 -24.61 -4.35 18.25
N GLY A 261 -24.11 -3.40 17.47
CA GLY A 261 -24.87 -2.27 16.94
C GLY A 261 -25.03 -1.11 17.93
N SER A 262 -24.50 -1.23 19.15
CA SER A 262 -24.51 -0.15 20.13
C SER A 262 -23.53 0.97 19.77
N THR A 263 -23.76 2.14 20.36
CA THR A 263 -22.86 3.28 20.32
C THR A 263 -22.35 3.54 21.73
N ILE A 264 -21.05 3.79 21.87
CA ILE A 264 -20.44 4.20 23.14
C ILE A 264 -19.82 5.58 22.97
N GLN A 265 -19.80 6.35 24.04
CA GLN A 265 -19.19 7.67 24.02
C GLN A 265 -17.66 7.54 24.14
N ILE A 266 -16.93 8.39 23.42
CA ILE A 266 -15.48 8.55 23.52
C ILE A 266 -15.13 10.00 23.75
N CYS A 267 -13.91 10.23 24.22
CA CYS A 267 -13.37 11.59 24.26
C CYS A 267 -13.23 12.19 22.84
N PRO A 268 -13.52 13.49 22.65
CA PRO A 268 -13.39 14.15 21.35
C PRO A 268 -12.01 13.99 20.72
N GLU A 269 -10.94 14.00 21.51
CA GLU A 269 -9.54 13.85 21.07
C GLU A 269 -9.30 12.47 20.42
N MET A 270 -9.98 11.45 20.92
CA MET A 270 -9.88 10.07 20.41
C MET A 270 -10.54 9.90 19.04
N ARG A 271 -11.32 10.89 18.57
CA ARG A 271 -11.95 10.87 17.24
C ARG A 271 -10.95 10.65 16.11
N GLN A 272 -9.74 11.20 16.25
CA GLN A 272 -8.69 11.08 15.23
C GLN A 272 -7.97 9.73 15.27
N ASP A 273 -8.24 8.87 16.26
CA ASP A 273 -7.74 7.51 16.29
C ASP A 273 -8.57 6.60 15.36
N TRP A 274 -8.27 6.72 14.06
CA TRP A 274 -8.94 5.93 13.03
C TRP A 274 -8.78 4.42 13.20
N SER A 275 -7.67 3.94 13.79
CA SER A 275 -7.52 2.50 14.00
C SER A 275 -8.40 2.00 15.13
N LEU A 276 -8.56 2.77 16.21
CA LEU A 276 -9.50 2.45 17.29
C LEU A 276 -10.94 2.34 16.75
N ASN A 277 -11.41 3.36 16.04
CA ASN A 277 -12.72 3.37 15.38
C ASN A 277 -12.92 2.13 14.49
N ALA A 278 -11.92 1.84 13.64
CA ALA A 278 -11.98 0.68 12.75
C ALA A 278 -12.03 -0.65 13.52
N TYR A 279 -11.31 -0.78 14.64
CA TYR A 279 -11.32 -2.01 15.44
C TYR A 279 -12.66 -2.24 16.13
N PHE A 280 -13.29 -1.19 16.70
CA PHE A 280 -14.61 -1.28 17.33
C PHE A 280 -15.69 -1.72 16.34
N VAL A 281 -15.75 -1.09 15.15
CA VAL A 281 -16.70 -1.48 14.11
C VAL A 281 -16.40 -2.90 13.60
N ARG A 282 -15.14 -3.23 13.33
CA ARG A 282 -14.76 -4.50 12.71
C ARG A 282 -14.95 -5.71 13.63
N TYR A 283 -14.53 -5.63 14.88
CA TYR A 283 -14.51 -6.78 15.78
C TYR A 283 -15.73 -6.86 16.70
N ALA A 284 -16.37 -5.71 17.01
CA ALA A 284 -17.51 -5.67 17.92
C ALA A 284 -18.80 -5.11 17.30
N ASN A 285 -18.76 -4.52 16.09
CA ASN A 285 -19.87 -3.79 15.50
C ASN A 285 -20.40 -2.70 16.45
N ILE A 286 -19.50 -1.97 17.10
CA ILE A 286 -19.82 -0.87 18.02
C ILE A 286 -19.35 0.44 17.39
N TYR A 287 -20.18 1.48 17.50
CA TYR A 287 -19.85 2.83 17.02
C TYR A 287 -19.29 3.68 18.16
N LEU A 288 -18.34 4.55 17.85
CA LEU A 288 -17.75 5.48 18.80
C LEU A 288 -18.30 6.89 18.54
N ASP A 289 -18.84 7.52 19.58
CA ASP A 289 -19.43 8.85 19.51
C ASP A 289 -18.57 9.88 20.26
N PRO A 290 -17.93 10.83 19.57
CA PRO A 290 -17.08 11.84 20.21
C PRO A 290 -17.84 13.06 20.73
N ARG A 291 -19.18 13.06 20.71
CA ARG A 291 -19.97 14.21 21.19
C ARG A 291 -20.01 14.21 22.72
N GLU A 292 -19.72 15.36 23.33
CA GLU A 292 -19.68 15.49 24.80
C GLU A 292 -21.09 15.37 25.43
N GLU A 293 -22.14 15.79 24.72
CA GLU A 293 -23.52 15.81 25.21
C GLU A 293 -24.28 14.48 25.04
N SER A 294 -23.61 13.40 24.62
CA SER A 294 -24.29 12.14 24.37
C SER A 294 -24.44 11.31 25.66
N ASP A 295 -25.68 11.01 26.06
CA ASP A 295 -25.98 10.20 27.25
C ASP A 295 -25.86 8.68 26.99
N HIS A 296 -24.65 8.21 26.67
CA HIS A 296 -24.41 6.79 26.37
C HIS A 296 -24.06 5.98 27.61
N PHE A 297 -24.50 4.73 27.66
CA PHE A 297 -24.30 3.86 28.82
C PHE A 297 -22.82 3.60 29.19
N LEU A 298 -21.94 3.62 28.19
CA LEU A 298 -20.50 3.42 28.34
C LEU A 298 -19.75 4.62 27.80
N PHE A 299 -18.69 5.00 28.51
CA PHE A 299 -17.77 6.06 28.14
C PHE A 299 -16.34 5.53 28.15
N LEU A 300 -15.65 5.64 27.02
CA LEU A 300 -14.27 5.16 26.84
C LEU A 300 -13.32 6.34 26.75
N THR A 301 -12.30 6.35 27.61
CA THR A 301 -11.24 7.36 27.60
C THR A 301 -9.86 6.75 27.37
N ASP A 302 -8.88 7.61 27.12
CA ASP A 302 -7.47 7.29 27.28
C ASP A 302 -6.74 8.35 28.14
N ASP A 303 -5.44 8.18 28.34
CA ASP A 303 -4.62 9.08 29.17
C ASP A 303 -4.63 10.55 28.73
N SER A 304 -5.06 10.86 27.51
CA SER A 304 -5.16 12.26 27.04
C SER A 304 -6.40 13.00 27.56
N CYS A 305 -7.33 12.29 28.19
CA CYS A 305 -8.68 12.76 28.49
C CYS A 305 -8.99 12.82 30.01
N THR A 306 -8.00 13.13 30.84
CA THR A 306 -8.16 13.02 32.31
C THR A 306 -9.10 14.06 32.94
N GLU A 307 -9.47 15.14 32.24
CA GLU A 307 -10.25 16.25 32.81
C GLU A 307 -11.74 16.27 32.44
N SER A 308 -12.21 15.35 31.57
CA SER A 308 -13.56 15.40 30.97
C SER A 308 -14.39 14.13 31.20
N ILE A 309 -14.26 13.47 32.36
CA ILE A 309 -15.14 12.36 32.72
C ILE A 309 -16.49 12.93 33.20
N PRO A 310 -17.63 12.65 32.53
CA PRO A 310 -18.92 13.16 32.94
C PRO A 310 -19.32 12.67 34.34
N HIS A 311 -20.07 13.49 35.08
CA HIS A 311 -20.61 13.10 36.38
C HIS A 311 -21.53 11.87 36.24
N GLY A 312 -21.48 10.96 37.21
CA GLY A 312 -22.30 9.74 37.21
C GLY A 312 -21.69 8.55 36.46
N TYR A 313 -20.40 8.59 36.13
CA TYR A 313 -19.67 7.46 35.55
C TYR A 313 -18.68 6.87 36.55
N VAL A 314 -18.67 5.55 36.67
CA VAL A 314 -17.72 4.80 37.51
C VAL A 314 -16.88 3.90 36.61
N ILE A 315 -15.60 3.74 36.95
CA ILE A 315 -14.68 2.84 36.23
C ILE A 315 -15.26 1.43 36.26
N SER A 316 -15.47 0.85 35.07
CA SER A 316 -15.98 -0.52 34.90
C SER A 316 -14.85 -1.49 34.60
N ASP A 317 -13.95 -1.16 33.67
CA ASP A 317 -12.82 -2.00 33.25
C ASP A 317 -11.80 -1.15 32.47
N GLY A 318 -10.69 -1.73 32.01
CA GLY A 318 -9.69 -1.02 31.21
C GLY A 318 -8.49 -1.87 30.83
N THR A 319 -7.63 -1.33 29.94
CA THR A 319 -6.36 -1.96 29.60
C THR A 319 -5.35 -0.95 29.08
N GLY A 320 -4.12 -1.02 29.61
CA GLY A 320 -3.05 -0.09 29.26
C GLY A 320 -3.51 1.34 29.52
N LYS A 321 -3.45 2.18 28.47
CA LYS A 321 -3.89 3.58 28.54
C LYS A 321 -5.42 3.77 28.45
N TYR A 322 -6.20 2.75 28.10
CA TYR A 322 -7.64 2.89 27.91
C TYR A 322 -8.41 2.56 29.18
N LYS A 323 -9.37 3.42 29.53
CA LYS A 323 -10.26 3.23 30.67
C LYS A 323 -11.70 3.27 30.21
N LEU A 324 -12.48 2.27 30.62
CA LEU A 324 -13.89 2.16 30.29
C LEU A 324 -14.73 2.44 31.53
N TYR A 325 -15.64 3.39 31.41
CA TYR A 325 -16.55 3.82 32.44
C TYR A 325 -17.96 3.41 32.09
N ARG A 326 -18.76 3.16 33.12
CA ARG A 326 -20.18 2.83 33.02
C ARG A 326 -20.98 3.84 33.82
N LYS A 327 -22.11 4.27 33.26
CA LYS A 327 -23.04 5.15 33.95
C LYS A 327 -23.65 4.42 35.15
N THR A 328 -23.56 4.99 36.35
CA THR A 328 -24.31 4.54 37.52
C THR A 328 -25.78 4.89 37.30
N THR A 329 -26.62 3.87 37.16
CA THR A 329 -28.08 4.03 37.30
C THR A 329 -28.36 4.35 38.77
N GLU A 330 -28.84 5.56 39.06
CA GLU A 330 -29.59 5.83 40.30
C GLU A 330 -30.93 5.09 40.28
#